data_AF-A0A926FIL7-F1
#
_entry.id   AF-A0A926FIL7-F1
#
_cell.length_a   1.000
_cell.length_b   1.000
_cell.length_c   1.000
_cell.angle_alpha   90.00
_cell.angle_beta   90.00
_cell.angle_gamma   90.00
#
_symmetry.space_group_name_H-M   'P 1'
#
loop_
_entity.id
_entity.type
_entity.pdbx_description
1 polymer ?
#
loop_
_entity_poly.entity_id
_entity_poly.type
_entity_poly.pdbx_seq_one_letter_code
_entity_poly.pdbx_strand_id
1 'polypeptide(L)'
;MQIFHRSTNTISRVSLFGAVFFLAFLGWLFGAIQRSPYVTQEGVAREQPVQFSHQHHVGAIGIDCRYCHTTVENSAFAGIPPTKTCMNCHSQIWATSPILEPVRESFRTDKSLEWTRVHDLPDFAYFNHSIHVAKGVGCETCHGRVDRMPLMWQASSLQMEWCLECHREPERFVRPREEVFTMGWVPPKDQLELGRELVTKYGIRTSFELTNCSTCHR
;
A
#
# COMPACT_ATOMS: atom_id res chain seq x y z
N MET A 1 -39.83 53.55 16.68
CA MET A 1 -40.49 52.22 16.67
C MET A 1 -39.40 51.16 16.60
N GLN A 2 -39.29 50.31 17.61
CA GLN A 2 -38.28 49.24 17.63
C GLN A 2 -38.79 48.07 16.78
N ILE A 3 -38.10 47.78 15.67
CA ILE A 3 -38.54 46.79 14.67
C ILE A 3 -38.20 45.35 15.11
N PHE A 4 -37.09 45.15 15.85
CA PHE A 4 -36.65 43.83 16.35
C PHE A 4 -36.48 43.80 17.86
N HIS A 5 -36.90 42.70 18.49
CA HIS A 5 -36.76 42.48 19.94
C HIS A 5 -35.29 42.34 20.35
N ARG A 6 -34.92 42.71 21.59
CA ARG A 6 -33.50 42.68 22.03
C ARG A 6 -32.87 41.28 21.98
N SER A 7 -33.68 40.23 22.10
CA SER A 7 -33.23 38.83 21.94
C SER A 7 -32.72 38.52 20.53
N THR A 8 -33.13 39.28 19.51
CA THR A 8 -32.68 39.09 18.13
C THR A 8 -31.17 39.24 18.01
N ASN A 9 -30.50 40.08 18.81
CA ASN A 9 -29.03 40.18 18.81
C ASN A 9 -28.36 38.87 19.24
N THR A 10 -28.87 38.23 20.30
CA THR A 10 -28.34 36.94 20.77
C THR A 10 -28.65 35.84 19.77
N ILE A 11 -29.89 35.78 19.26
CA ILE A 11 -30.31 34.78 18.27
C ILE A 11 -29.46 34.91 17.00
N SER A 12 -29.30 36.10 16.44
CA SER A 12 -28.48 36.31 15.23
C SER A 12 -27.02 35.92 15.46
N ARG A 13 -26.42 36.26 16.61
CA ARG A 13 -25.03 35.86 16.91
C ARG A 13 -24.90 34.35 17.06
N VAL A 14 -25.77 33.71 17.84
CA VAL A 14 -25.75 32.25 18.03
C VAL A 14 -26.02 31.51 16.73
N SER A 15 -26.96 31.98 15.90
CA SER A 15 -27.23 31.35 14.60
C SER A 15 -26.06 31.50 13.63
N LEU A 16 -25.41 32.67 13.56
CA LEU A 16 -24.26 32.87 12.68
C LEU A 16 -23.05 32.02 13.12
N PHE A 17 -22.66 32.11 14.39
CA PHE A 17 -21.54 31.30 14.88
C PHE A 17 -21.89 29.81 14.87
N GLY A 18 -23.11 29.45 15.26
CA GLY A 18 -23.61 28.07 15.21
C GLY A 18 -23.56 27.49 13.79
N ALA A 19 -23.99 28.24 12.78
CA ALA A 19 -23.89 27.82 11.39
C ALA A 19 -22.43 27.65 10.94
N VAL A 20 -21.54 28.59 11.27
CA VAL A 20 -20.11 28.50 10.93
C VAL A 20 -19.47 27.27 11.58
N PHE A 21 -19.67 27.06 12.88
CA PHE A 21 -19.11 25.91 13.59
C PHE A 21 -19.70 24.60 13.10
N PHE A 22 -21.00 24.57 12.79
CA PHE A 22 -21.65 23.39 12.24
C PHE A 22 -21.08 23.01 10.87
N LEU A 23 -20.92 23.98 9.96
CA LEU A 23 -20.33 23.74 8.64
C LEU A 23 -18.86 23.33 8.75
N ALA A 24 -18.08 23.97 9.64
CA ALA A 24 -16.70 23.58 9.89
C ALA A 24 -16.60 22.15 10.45
N PHE A 25 -17.49 21.78 11.36
CA PHE A 25 -17.58 20.42 11.91
C PHE A 25 -17.95 19.40 10.82
N LEU A 26 -18.93 19.69 9.96
CA LEU A 26 -19.28 18.81 8.85
C LEU A 26 -18.13 18.65 7.86
N GLY A 27 -17.42 19.74 7.53
CA GLY A 27 -16.24 19.68 6.67
C GLY A 27 -15.11 18.86 7.28
N TRP A 28 -14.85 19.03 8.58
CA TRP A 28 -13.88 18.23 9.33
C TRP A 28 -14.28 16.75 9.36
N LEU A 29 -15.55 16.44 9.67
CA LEU A 29 -16.07 15.08 9.71
C LEU A 29 -15.95 14.38 8.35
N PHE A 30 -16.33 15.07 7.27
CA PHE A 30 -16.18 14.56 5.92
C PHE A 30 -14.71 14.27 5.57
N GLY A 31 -13.81 15.21 5.87
CA GLY A 31 -12.37 15.02 5.65
C GLY A 31 -11.79 13.87 6.49
N ALA A 32 -12.23 13.73 7.74
CA ALA A 32 -11.82 12.65 8.63
C ALA A 32 -12.27 11.28 8.11
N ILE A 33 -13.51 11.16 7.63
CA ILE A 33 -14.02 9.92 7.02
C ILE A 33 -13.23 9.61 5.74
N GLN A 34 -12.99 10.60 4.87
CA GLN A 34 -12.31 10.37 3.60
C GLN A 34 -10.84 9.93 3.74
N ARG A 35 -10.16 10.36 4.80
CA ARG A 35 -8.80 9.92 5.15
C ARG A 35 -8.77 8.67 6.03
N SER A 36 -9.92 8.13 6.41
CA SER A 36 -9.97 7.00 7.33
C SER A 36 -9.68 5.66 6.61
N PRO A 37 -9.14 4.67 7.34
CA PRO A 37 -9.02 3.28 6.89
C PRO A 37 -10.29 2.67 6.31
N TYR A 38 -11.47 3.20 6.69
CA TYR A 38 -12.76 2.72 6.18
C TYR A 38 -12.91 2.95 4.67
N VAL A 39 -12.42 4.08 4.15
CA VAL A 39 -12.54 4.42 2.73
C VAL A 39 -11.51 3.67 1.89
N THR A 40 -10.28 3.55 2.38
CA THR A 40 -9.19 2.81 1.72
C THR A 40 -9.30 1.30 1.87
N GLN A 41 -10.17 0.82 2.77
CA GLN A 41 -10.36 -0.59 3.10
C GLN A 41 -9.06 -1.23 3.63
N GLU A 42 -8.27 -0.43 4.36
CA GLU A 42 -7.08 -0.90 5.05
C GLU A 42 -7.43 -2.00 6.06
N GLY A 43 -6.63 -3.06 6.11
CA GLY A 43 -6.86 -4.20 6.99
C GLY A 43 -7.97 -5.15 6.53
N VAL A 44 -8.69 -4.86 5.45
CA VAL A 44 -9.76 -5.72 4.93
C VAL A 44 -9.17 -6.70 3.92
N ALA A 45 -9.22 -7.99 4.25
CA ALA A 45 -8.86 -9.06 3.32
C ALA A 45 -9.87 -9.15 2.18
N ARG A 46 -9.37 -9.29 0.95
CA ARG A 46 -10.22 -9.49 -0.25
C ARG A 46 -10.36 -10.96 -0.55
N GLU A 47 -11.55 -11.36 -1.01
CA GLU A 47 -11.76 -12.73 -1.47
C GLU A 47 -10.95 -13.00 -2.74
N GLN A 48 -10.38 -14.21 -2.83
CA GLN A 48 -9.51 -14.63 -3.91
C GLN A 48 -10.02 -15.95 -4.50
N PRO A 49 -9.73 -16.23 -5.79
CA PRO A 49 -10.12 -17.48 -6.44
C PRO A 49 -9.53 -18.71 -5.73
N VAL A 50 -8.36 -18.54 -5.12
CA VAL A 50 -7.76 -19.48 -4.17
C VAL A 50 -7.25 -18.69 -2.97
N GLN A 51 -7.55 -19.16 -1.77
CA GLN A 51 -7.17 -18.50 -0.52
C GLN A 51 -5.68 -18.72 -0.23
N PHE A 52 -4.84 -17.99 -0.97
CA PHE A 52 -3.39 -18.09 -0.90
C PHE A 52 -2.85 -17.45 0.39
N SER A 53 -2.04 -18.23 1.13
CA SER A 53 -1.44 -17.78 2.39
C SER A 53 0.01 -17.34 2.21
N HIS A 54 0.26 -16.03 2.27
CA HIS A 54 1.62 -15.50 2.31
C HIS A 54 2.33 -15.87 3.62
N GLN A 55 1.60 -15.90 4.73
CA GLN A 55 2.13 -16.34 6.02
C GLN A 55 2.75 -17.74 5.96
N HIS A 56 2.10 -18.68 5.25
CA HIS A 56 2.66 -20.02 5.10
C HIS A 56 3.90 -20.03 4.19
N HIS A 57 3.80 -19.44 3.00
CA HIS A 57 4.86 -19.51 2.00
C HIS A 57 6.10 -18.69 2.37
N VAL A 58 5.91 -17.49 2.91
CA VAL A 58 7.00 -16.58 3.28
C VAL A 58 7.38 -16.80 4.74
N GLY A 59 6.43 -16.70 5.66
CA GLY A 59 6.71 -16.73 7.10
C GLY A 59 7.13 -18.10 7.63
N ALA A 60 6.48 -19.18 7.18
CA ALA A 60 6.77 -20.52 7.68
C ALA A 60 7.82 -21.29 6.85
N ILE A 61 7.78 -21.16 5.52
CA ILE A 61 8.68 -21.89 4.61
C ILE A 61 9.92 -21.07 4.24
N GLY A 62 9.85 -19.73 4.26
CA GLY A 62 10.99 -18.86 3.94
C GLY A 62 11.19 -18.63 2.44
N ILE A 63 10.14 -18.74 1.61
CA ILE A 63 10.23 -18.42 0.18
C ILE A 63 10.44 -16.91 0.01
N ASP A 64 11.50 -16.54 -0.71
CA ASP A 64 11.79 -15.15 -1.08
C ASP A 64 10.69 -14.59 -2.00
N CYS A 65 10.30 -13.34 -1.77
CA CYS A 65 9.24 -12.65 -2.51
C CYS A 65 9.42 -12.72 -4.03
N ARG A 66 10.67 -12.66 -4.51
CA ARG A 66 11.04 -12.64 -5.93
C ARG A 66 10.83 -13.98 -6.63
N TYR A 67 10.70 -15.08 -5.89
CA TYR A 67 10.38 -16.37 -6.49
C TYR A 67 9.03 -16.33 -7.24
N CYS A 68 8.06 -15.61 -6.68
CA CYS A 68 6.75 -15.40 -7.27
C CYS A 68 6.64 -14.06 -8.02
N HIS A 69 7.17 -12.98 -7.43
CA HIS A 69 7.10 -11.62 -7.97
C HIS A 69 8.37 -11.26 -8.75
N THR A 70 8.64 -12.02 -9.81
CA THR A 70 9.94 -12.04 -10.50
C THR A 70 10.33 -10.73 -11.17
N THR A 71 9.36 -9.86 -11.49
CA THR A 71 9.61 -8.61 -12.21
C THR A 71 9.76 -7.40 -11.30
N VAL A 72 9.60 -7.57 -9.99
CA VAL A 72 9.61 -6.47 -9.01
C VAL A 72 10.87 -5.61 -9.04
N GLU A 73 12.03 -6.19 -9.38
CA GLU A 73 13.32 -5.49 -9.44
C GLU A 73 13.55 -4.74 -10.76
N ASN A 74 12.83 -5.09 -11.83
CA ASN A 74 13.17 -4.65 -13.19
C ASN A 74 12.01 -3.98 -13.94
N SER A 75 10.78 -4.16 -13.47
CA SER A 75 9.57 -3.62 -14.11
C SER A 75 8.82 -2.66 -13.19
N ALA A 76 7.98 -1.83 -13.80
CA ALA A 76 7.06 -0.98 -13.07
C ALA A 76 5.98 -1.79 -12.33
N PHE A 77 5.65 -2.98 -12.83
CA PHE A 77 4.70 -3.90 -12.25
C PHE A 77 5.43 -5.11 -11.65
N ALA A 78 5.13 -5.44 -10.38
CA ALA A 78 5.77 -6.55 -9.68
C ALA A 78 5.41 -7.94 -10.24
N GLY A 79 4.33 -8.04 -11.02
CA GLY A 79 3.84 -9.31 -11.54
C GLY A 79 3.03 -10.10 -10.52
N ILE A 80 2.04 -10.85 -10.99
CA ILE A 80 1.43 -11.95 -10.24
C ILE A 80 1.95 -13.24 -10.87
N PRO A 81 2.37 -14.24 -10.09
CA PRO A 81 2.96 -15.46 -10.65
C PRO A 81 1.96 -16.18 -11.55
N PRO A 82 2.41 -16.76 -12.69
CA PRO A 82 1.56 -17.63 -13.48
C PRO A 82 1.26 -18.93 -12.71
N THR A 83 0.19 -19.62 -13.10
CA THR A 83 -0.23 -20.90 -12.48
C THR A 83 0.89 -21.94 -12.43
N LYS A 84 1.80 -21.92 -13.42
CA LYS A 84 2.97 -22.81 -13.46
C LYS A 84 3.87 -22.66 -12.23
N THR A 85 4.06 -21.46 -11.68
CA THR A 85 4.87 -21.25 -10.48
C THR A 85 4.30 -22.01 -9.29
N CYS A 86 2.96 -22.02 -9.13
CA CYS A 86 2.29 -22.81 -8.11
C CYS A 86 2.50 -24.32 -8.32
N MET A 87 2.42 -24.76 -9.57
CA MET A 87 2.52 -26.17 -9.95
C MET A 87 3.94 -26.75 -9.90
N ASN A 88 4.98 -25.92 -9.80
CA ASN A 88 6.35 -26.38 -9.55
C ASN A 88 6.44 -27.26 -8.30
N CYS A 89 5.62 -26.96 -7.28
CA CYS A 89 5.52 -27.76 -6.05
C CYS A 89 4.19 -28.51 -5.97
N HIS A 90 3.07 -27.84 -6.26
CA HIS A 90 1.72 -28.39 -6.02
C HIS A 90 1.29 -29.50 -6.99
N SER A 91 2.14 -29.85 -7.96
CA SER A 91 2.02 -31.11 -8.69
C SER A 91 2.32 -32.35 -7.83
N GLN A 92 3.04 -32.18 -6.71
CA GLN A 92 3.46 -33.25 -5.81
C GLN A 92 2.96 -33.03 -4.39
N ILE A 93 3.05 -31.81 -3.86
CA ILE A 93 2.61 -31.50 -2.50
C ILE A 93 1.17 -31.02 -2.47
N TRP A 94 0.37 -31.56 -1.56
CA TRP A 94 -1.06 -31.22 -1.45
C TRP A 94 -1.83 -31.35 -2.77
N ALA A 95 -1.36 -32.21 -3.67
CA ALA A 95 -1.81 -32.27 -5.06
C ALA A 95 -3.32 -32.55 -5.19
N THR A 96 -3.91 -33.26 -4.22
CA THR A 96 -5.35 -33.60 -4.19
C THR A 96 -6.17 -32.69 -3.27
N SER A 97 -5.56 -31.67 -2.66
CA SER A 97 -6.27 -30.78 -1.75
C SER A 97 -7.41 -30.05 -2.46
N PRO A 98 -8.64 -30.02 -1.91
CA PRO A 98 -9.77 -29.36 -2.54
C PRO A 98 -9.53 -27.86 -2.79
N ILE A 99 -8.81 -27.18 -1.90
CA ILE A 99 -8.53 -25.74 -2.01
C ILE A 99 -7.71 -25.39 -3.26
N LEU A 100 -6.92 -26.33 -3.78
CA LEU A 100 -6.08 -26.13 -4.95
C LEU A 100 -6.76 -26.50 -6.27
N GLU A 101 -8.04 -26.88 -6.26
CA GLU A 101 -8.76 -27.20 -7.50
C GLU A 101 -8.74 -26.04 -8.51
N PRO A 102 -8.94 -24.76 -8.12
CA PRO A 102 -8.82 -23.66 -9.07
C PRO A 102 -7.45 -23.59 -9.75
N VAL A 103 -6.37 -23.87 -9.01
CA VAL A 103 -5.00 -23.89 -9.53
C VAL A 103 -4.80 -25.04 -10.52
N ARG A 104 -5.31 -26.23 -10.18
CA ARG A 104 -5.23 -27.42 -11.06
C ARG A 104 -6.05 -27.23 -12.33
N GLU A 105 -7.27 -26.71 -12.22
CA GLU A 105 -8.12 -26.41 -13.37
C GLU A 105 -7.45 -25.37 -14.28
N SER A 106 -6.91 -24.31 -13.70
CA SER A 106 -6.14 -23.29 -14.43
C SER A 106 -4.96 -23.91 -15.18
N PHE A 107 -4.26 -24.87 -14.58
CA PHE A 107 -3.15 -25.57 -15.21
C PHE A 107 -3.60 -26.56 -16.32
N ARG A 108 -4.73 -27.25 -16.13
CA ARG A 108 -5.28 -28.20 -17.13
C ARG A 108 -5.86 -27.51 -18.35
N THR A 109 -6.46 -26.33 -18.17
CA THR A 109 -7.20 -25.62 -19.22
C THR A 109 -6.46 -24.44 -19.83
N ASP A 110 -5.29 -24.09 -19.28
CA ASP A 110 -4.53 -22.88 -19.62
C ASP A 110 -5.30 -21.56 -19.39
N LYS A 111 -6.44 -21.63 -18.67
CA LYS A 111 -7.19 -20.44 -18.25
C LYS A 111 -6.54 -19.86 -17.00
N SER A 112 -6.12 -18.59 -17.05
CA SER A 112 -5.47 -17.93 -15.92
C SER A 112 -6.40 -17.79 -14.71
N LEU A 113 -5.80 -17.76 -13.52
CA LEU A 113 -6.50 -17.42 -12.28
C LEU A 113 -6.86 -15.93 -12.28
N GLU A 114 -8.13 -15.62 -12.06
CA GLU A 114 -8.64 -14.25 -11.98
C GLU A 114 -8.46 -13.71 -10.56
N TRP A 115 -7.27 -13.18 -10.28
CA TRP A 115 -6.96 -12.62 -8.97
C TRP A 115 -7.66 -11.28 -8.73
N THR A 116 -8.12 -11.06 -7.50
CA THR A 116 -8.63 -9.76 -7.08
C THR A 116 -7.48 -8.92 -6.56
N ARG A 117 -7.16 -7.81 -7.24
CA ARG A 117 -6.07 -6.93 -6.84
C ARG A 117 -6.39 -6.27 -5.49
N VAL A 118 -5.45 -6.34 -4.55
CA VAL A 118 -5.59 -5.75 -3.20
C VAL A 118 -5.12 -4.29 -3.19
N HIS A 119 -3.98 -4.02 -3.82
CA HIS A 119 -3.42 -2.68 -3.96
C HIS A 119 -3.72 -2.17 -5.36
N ASP A 120 -4.80 -1.41 -5.51
CA ASP A 120 -5.28 -0.92 -6.80
C ASP A 120 -5.25 0.61 -6.82
N LEU A 121 -4.15 1.15 -7.34
CA LEU A 121 -4.01 2.58 -7.56
C LEU A 121 -4.84 2.98 -8.79
N PRO A 122 -5.43 4.20 -8.81
CA PRO A 122 -6.15 4.68 -9.98
C PRO A 122 -5.27 4.72 -11.24
N ASP A 123 -5.84 4.44 -12.40
CA ASP A 123 -5.09 4.36 -13.68
C ASP A 123 -4.38 5.65 -14.08
N PHE A 124 -4.82 6.81 -13.58
CA PHE A 124 -4.16 8.11 -13.79
C PHE A 124 -2.90 8.31 -12.92
N ALA A 125 -2.57 7.34 -12.06
CA ALA A 125 -1.39 7.32 -11.23
C ALA A 125 -0.48 6.15 -11.65
N TYR A 126 0.59 6.48 -12.34
CA TYR A 126 1.63 5.54 -12.72
C TYR A 126 2.58 5.27 -11.55
N PHE A 127 2.63 4.01 -11.11
CA PHE A 127 3.59 3.53 -10.11
C PHE A 127 4.63 2.62 -10.75
N ASN A 128 5.87 2.70 -10.28
CA ASN A 128 6.96 1.87 -10.77
C ASN A 128 7.66 1.13 -9.61
N HIS A 129 7.53 -0.19 -9.52
CA HIS A 129 8.13 -0.99 -8.46
C HIS A 129 9.67 -0.95 -8.48
N SER A 130 10.28 -1.17 -9.66
CA SER A 130 11.74 -1.35 -9.77
C SER A 130 12.53 -0.17 -9.24
N ILE A 131 12.05 1.07 -9.46
CA ILE A 131 12.76 2.25 -8.96
C ILE A 131 12.75 2.32 -7.43
N HIS A 132 11.67 1.93 -6.76
CA HIS A 132 11.58 1.96 -5.30
C HIS A 132 12.52 0.91 -4.69
N VAL A 133 12.50 -0.30 -5.22
CA VAL A 133 13.41 -1.38 -4.82
C VAL A 133 14.87 -0.99 -5.05
N ALA A 134 15.21 -0.46 -6.23
CA ALA A 134 16.56 -0.03 -6.56
C ALA A 134 17.05 1.16 -5.72
N LYS A 135 16.13 1.96 -5.15
CA LYS A 135 16.44 3.07 -4.25
C LYS A 135 16.32 2.70 -2.76
N GLY A 136 16.19 1.41 -2.44
CA GLY A 136 16.25 0.94 -1.04
C GLY A 136 14.95 1.10 -0.27
N VAL A 137 13.79 1.10 -0.94
CA VAL A 137 12.49 1.05 -0.26
C VAL A 137 12.08 -0.42 -0.14
N GLY A 138 11.90 -0.89 1.10
CA GLY A 138 11.53 -2.28 1.34
C GLY A 138 10.04 -2.57 1.19
N CYS A 139 9.72 -3.83 0.86
CA CYS A 139 8.35 -4.28 0.60
C CYS A 139 7.43 -4.03 1.79
N GLU A 140 7.93 -4.25 3.01
CA GLU A 140 7.19 -4.07 4.27
C GLU A 140 6.69 -2.64 4.47
N THR A 141 7.42 -1.64 3.99
CA THR A 141 7.04 -0.23 4.18
C THR A 141 5.70 0.07 3.49
N CYS A 142 5.43 -0.53 2.34
CA CYS A 142 4.21 -0.30 1.56
C CYS A 142 3.14 -1.38 1.78
N HIS A 143 3.57 -2.65 1.89
CA HIS A 143 2.67 -3.80 1.94
C HIS A 143 2.48 -4.35 3.36
N GLY A 144 3.15 -3.79 4.36
CA GLY A 144 3.13 -4.30 5.73
C GLY A 144 3.82 -5.65 5.88
N ARG A 145 3.59 -6.32 7.02
CA ARG A 145 4.16 -7.64 7.36
C ARG A 145 3.48 -8.78 6.59
N VAL A 146 3.69 -8.84 5.27
CA VAL A 146 3.13 -9.87 4.37
C VAL A 146 3.48 -11.30 4.81
N ASP A 147 4.66 -11.49 5.41
CA ASP A 147 5.09 -12.75 6.04
C ASP A 147 4.21 -13.19 7.23
N ARG A 148 3.35 -12.30 7.74
CA ARG A 148 2.35 -12.57 8.79
C ARG A 148 0.92 -12.51 8.28
N MET A 149 0.71 -12.40 6.96
CA MET A 149 -0.60 -12.26 6.35
C MET A 149 -1.11 -13.61 5.85
N PRO A 150 -2.05 -14.28 6.55
CA PRO A 150 -2.65 -15.51 6.05
C PRO A 150 -3.52 -15.27 4.81
N LEU A 151 -4.06 -14.06 4.66
CA LEU A 151 -4.74 -13.56 3.46
C LEU A 151 -4.20 -12.17 3.18
N MET A 152 -4.16 -11.74 1.93
CA MET A 152 -3.62 -10.42 1.61
C MET A 152 -4.65 -9.31 1.87
N TRP A 153 -4.21 -8.23 2.52
CA TRP A 153 -4.97 -6.98 2.69
C TRP A 153 -4.06 -5.77 2.45
N GLN A 154 -4.66 -4.60 2.28
CA GLN A 154 -3.92 -3.36 2.15
C GLN A 154 -3.49 -2.85 3.54
N ALA A 155 -2.18 -2.70 3.75
CA ALA A 155 -1.62 -2.31 5.06
C ALA A 155 -1.41 -0.80 5.21
N SER A 156 -1.34 -0.07 4.10
CA SER A 156 -1.12 1.38 4.07
C SER A 156 -2.18 2.03 3.18
N SER A 157 -2.52 3.29 3.44
CA SER A 157 -3.60 3.96 2.72
C SER A 157 -3.37 4.07 1.21
N LEU A 158 -2.10 4.13 0.79
CA LEU A 158 -1.68 4.41 -0.58
C LEU A 158 -2.33 5.67 -1.19
N GLN A 159 -2.84 6.56 -0.32
CA GLN A 159 -3.33 7.85 -0.74
C GLN A 159 -2.14 8.74 -1.13
N MET A 160 -2.39 9.74 -1.98
CA MET A 160 -1.35 10.66 -2.45
C MET A 160 -0.57 11.30 -1.28
N GLU A 161 -1.24 11.65 -0.18
CA GLU A 161 -0.59 12.24 0.99
C GLU A 161 0.46 11.30 1.62
N TRP A 162 0.19 9.99 1.66
CA TRP A 162 1.10 8.97 2.17
C TRP A 162 2.32 8.80 1.25
N CYS A 163 2.09 8.74 -0.07
CA CYS A 163 3.19 8.69 -1.05
C CYS A 163 4.08 9.94 -0.96
N LEU A 164 3.46 11.11 -0.80
CA LEU A 164 4.17 12.39 -0.71
C LEU A 164 4.93 12.55 0.61
N GLU A 165 4.50 11.93 1.72
CA GLU A 165 5.29 11.91 2.96
C GLU A 165 6.66 11.29 2.70
N CYS A 166 6.68 10.09 2.09
CA CYS A 166 7.93 9.40 1.76
C CYS A 166 8.73 10.13 0.67
N HIS A 167 8.09 10.73 -0.33
CA HIS A 167 8.79 11.50 -1.37
C HIS A 167 9.38 12.84 -0.86
N ARG A 168 8.85 13.39 0.24
CA ARG A 168 9.38 14.60 0.88
C ARG A 168 10.53 14.30 1.84
N GLU A 169 10.43 13.21 2.58
CA GLU A 169 11.41 12.81 3.60
C GLU A 169 11.84 11.34 3.43
N PRO A 170 12.46 10.96 2.30
CA PRO A 170 12.81 9.58 2.01
C PRO A 170 13.79 8.97 3.02
N GLU A 171 14.64 9.77 3.66
CA GLU A 171 15.59 9.33 4.68
C GLU A 171 14.91 8.63 5.88
N ARG A 172 13.62 8.88 6.11
CA ARG A 172 12.86 8.24 7.19
C ARG A 172 12.50 6.78 6.87
N PHE A 173 12.56 6.37 5.60
CA PHE A 173 12.01 5.11 5.11
C PHE A 173 13.00 4.25 4.32
N VAL A 174 14.02 4.87 3.72
CA VAL A 174 15.05 4.17 2.94
C VAL A 174 15.90 3.29 3.86
N ARG A 175 16.16 2.07 3.39
CA ARG A 175 16.98 1.06 4.06
C ARG A 175 18.08 0.54 3.11
N PRO A 176 19.09 -0.19 3.61
CA PRO A 176 20.08 -0.83 2.76
C PRO A 176 19.42 -1.75 1.74
N ARG A 177 19.92 -1.77 0.49
CA ARG A 177 19.36 -2.58 -0.60
C ARG A 177 19.30 -4.07 -0.27
N GLU A 178 20.26 -4.54 0.52
CA GLU A 178 20.38 -5.91 0.98
C GLU A 178 19.19 -6.31 1.89
N GLU A 179 18.53 -5.34 2.51
CA GLU A 179 17.42 -5.51 3.45
C GLU A 179 16.04 -5.17 2.85
N VAL A 180 15.97 -4.90 1.54
CA VAL A 180 14.71 -4.52 0.84
C VAL A 180 13.67 -5.64 0.92
N PHE A 181 14.10 -6.89 0.79
CA PHE A 181 13.23 -8.07 0.83
C PHE A 181 13.17 -8.72 2.22
N THR A 182 13.91 -8.19 3.20
CA THR A 182 13.86 -8.67 4.58
C THR A 182 12.57 -8.20 5.24
N MET A 183 11.74 -9.16 5.61
CA MET A 183 10.53 -8.93 6.38
C MET A 183 10.84 -8.89 7.88
N GLY A 184 10.27 -7.90 8.58
CA GLY A 184 10.58 -7.64 9.99
C GLY A 184 11.88 -6.87 10.19
N TRP A 185 12.34 -6.15 9.17
CA TRP A 185 13.45 -5.22 9.31
C TRP A 185 13.06 -4.09 10.26
N VAL A 186 13.89 -3.86 11.28
CA VAL A 186 13.67 -2.80 12.26
C VAL A 186 14.65 -1.66 11.95
N PRO A 187 14.15 -0.43 11.72
CA PRO A 187 15.02 0.73 11.55
C PRO A 187 15.97 0.89 12.74
N PRO A 188 17.25 1.19 12.53
CA PRO A 188 18.17 1.44 13.62
C PRO A 188 17.80 2.76 14.34
N LYS A 189 18.34 2.95 15.55
CA LYS A 189 18.02 4.14 16.38
C LYS A 189 18.38 5.46 15.69
N ASP A 190 19.36 5.42 14.81
CA ASP A 190 19.92 6.51 14.02
C ASP A 190 19.43 6.50 12.56
N GLN A 191 18.21 6.00 12.31
CA GLN A 191 17.61 5.91 10.96
C GLN A 191 17.76 7.18 10.12
N LEU A 192 17.67 8.38 10.71
CA LEU A 192 17.83 9.63 9.95
C LEU A 192 19.26 9.84 9.43
N GLU A 193 20.27 9.41 10.17
CA GLU A 193 21.66 9.52 9.75
C GLU A 193 21.95 8.53 8.63
N LEU A 194 21.61 7.25 8.85
CA LEU A 194 21.70 6.20 7.84
C LEU A 194 20.89 6.57 6.59
N GLY A 195 19.65 7.01 6.75
CA GLY A 195 18.77 7.37 5.65
C GLY A 195 19.34 8.48 4.79
N ARG A 196 19.95 9.52 5.38
CA ARG A 196 20.60 10.61 4.63
C ARG A 196 21.83 10.12 3.87
N GLU A 197 22.62 9.24 4.49
CA GLU A 197 23.73 8.57 3.81
C GLU A 197 23.22 7.78 2.60
N LEU A 198 22.18 6.97 2.78
CA LEU A 198 21.60 6.14 1.72
C LEU A 198 20.96 6.96 0.60
N VAL A 199 20.25 8.04 0.93
CA VAL A 199 19.70 9.00 -0.04
C VAL A 199 20.80 9.56 -0.94
N THR A 200 21.94 9.92 -0.34
CA THR A 200 23.11 10.43 -1.07
C THR A 200 23.77 9.31 -1.88
N LYS A 201 24.04 8.16 -1.26
CA LYS A 201 24.69 6.98 -1.88
C LYS A 201 23.90 6.44 -3.06
N TYR A 202 22.57 6.42 -2.95
CA TYR A 202 21.69 5.90 -4.00
C TYR A 202 21.28 6.97 -5.01
N GLY A 203 21.70 8.22 -4.84
CA GLY A 203 21.31 9.33 -5.73
C GLY A 203 19.79 9.45 -5.82
N ILE A 204 19.13 9.48 -4.66
CA ILE A 204 17.69 9.78 -4.58
C ILE A 204 17.53 11.28 -4.86
N ARG A 205 16.59 11.60 -5.74
CA ARG A 205 16.34 12.99 -6.17
C ARG A 205 15.79 13.83 -5.04
N THR A 206 15.84 15.15 -5.21
CA THR A 206 15.34 16.09 -4.20
C THR A 206 13.83 15.97 -4.03
N SER A 207 13.30 16.41 -2.88
CA SER A 207 11.86 16.46 -2.65
C SER A 207 11.14 17.23 -3.76
N PHE A 208 11.68 18.38 -4.21
CA PHE A 208 11.09 19.18 -5.27
C PHE A 208 10.89 18.40 -6.57
N GLU A 209 11.89 17.60 -6.98
CA GLU A 209 11.80 16.77 -8.18
C GLU A 209 10.86 15.58 -7.99
N LEU A 210 10.92 14.92 -6.84
CA LEU A 210 10.12 13.73 -6.54
C LEU A 210 8.63 14.02 -6.33
N THR A 211 8.28 15.25 -5.95
CA THR A 211 6.88 15.67 -5.74
C THR A 211 6.28 16.39 -6.96
N ASN A 212 6.96 16.39 -8.10
CA ASN A 212 6.39 16.91 -9.34
C ASN A 212 5.27 15.99 -9.84
N CYS A 213 4.17 16.55 -10.34
CA CYS A 213 3.06 15.81 -10.93
C CYS A 213 3.51 14.82 -12.00
N SER A 214 4.49 15.17 -12.85
CA SER A 214 4.98 14.29 -13.92
C SER A 214 5.68 13.02 -13.43
N THR A 215 6.02 12.95 -12.13
CA THR A 215 6.58 11.74 -11.51
C THR A 215 5.57 10.60 -11.51
N CYS A 216 4.28 10.90 -11.29
CA CYS A 216 3.23 9.90 -11.08
C CYS A 216 2.03 10.08 -12.04
N HIS A 217 1.72 11.29 -12.48
CA HIS A 217 0.56 11.61 -13.31
C HIS A 217 0.99 11.87 -14.75
N ARG A 218 0.90 10.84 -15.60
CA ARG A 218 1.35 10.87 -16.99
C ARG A 218 0.42 10.06 -17.89
#